data_AF-A0A4E9DS05-F1
#
_entry.id   AF-A0A4E9DS05-F1
#
_cell.length_a   1.000
_cell.length_b   1.000
_cell.length_c   1.000
_cell.angle_alpha   90.00
_cell.angle_beta   90.00
_cell.angle_gamma   90.00
#
_symmetry.space_group_name_H-M   'P 1'
#
loop_
_entity.id
_entity.type
_entity.pdbx_description
1 polymer ?
#
loop_
_entity_poly.entity_id
_entity_poly.type
_entity_poly.pdbx_seq_one_letter_code
_entity_poly.pdbx_strand_id
1 'polypeptide(L)'
;MKLTNFPVLVPAFTAQIAIKDPLIISSSLLNIPFVHNDGTLISEPGYEPSVDAKFIHGSDFLRRDPDGQWVKLEVTSVARDISGAMMRFSYNGVVDMAGEEGKVIRGDANATTTGFGNAFVQIRFETDAPGLKVLQDKLYVGSGRFVIEEDRPVIVEYKISEVKTSLTLIQKAASSVRVPRAFNRPLYNQLSPRSTLIEAPKTPVRSSLSLQGYALPCLHHLSQLFDLSSQSTDPIHASQVVYS
;
A
#
# COMPACT_ATOMS: atom_id res chain seq x y z
N MET A 1 9.38 -25.29 -1.00
CA MET A 1 8.91 -25.27 0.40
C MET A 1 7.39 -25.29 0.42
N LYS A 2 6.72 -25.97 1.35
CA LYS A 2 5.24 -26.00 1.42
C LYS A 2 4.79 -25.00 2.48
N LEU A 3 4.22 -23.86 2.09
CA LEU A 3 3.75 -22.79 2.99
C LEU A 3 2.40 -23.13 3.67
N THR A 4 2.15 -24.41 3.93
CA THR A 4 0.91 -24.87 4.56
C THR A 4 0.77 -24.28 5.97
N ASN A 5 -0.43 -23.78 6.27
CA ASN A 5 -0.85 -23.18 7.54
C ASN A 5 -0.29 -21.79 7.86
N PHE A 6 0.55 -21.20 7.01
CA PHE A 6 0.88 -19.77 7.13
C PHE A 6 -0.30 -18.89 6.62
N PRO A 7 -0.49 -17.69 7.20
CA PRO A 7 -1.35 -16.67 6.63
C PRO A 7 -0.84 -16.23 5.25
N VAL A 8 -1.76 -15.78 4.41
CA VAL A 8 -1.51 -15.20 3.09
C VAL A 8 -2.11 -13.82 3.00
N LEU A 9 -1.47 -12.93 2.25
CA LEU A 9 -1.96 -11.59 1.98
C LEU A 9 -2.74 -11.58 0.67
N VAL A 10 -3.95 -11.02 0.69
CA VAL A 10 -4.75 -10.76 -0.50
C VAL A 10 -4.90 -9.25 -0.67
N PRO A 11 -4.44 -8.66 -1.79
CA PRO A 11 -4.61 -7.22 -2.05
C PRO A 11 -6.06 -6.80 -1.85
N ALA A 12 -6.25 -5.73 -1.09
CA ALA A 12 -7.56 -5.29 -0.62
C ALA A 12 -7.84 -3.84 -1.00
N PHE A 13 -6.94 -2.91 -0.69
CA PHE A 13 -7.10 -1.49 -0.98
C PHE A 13 -5.79 -0.81 -1.34
N THR A 14 -5.88 0.27 -2.11
CA THR A 14 -4.91 1.37 -2.05
C THR A 14 -5.49 2.47 -1.17
N ALA A 15 -4.68 2.99 -0.24
CA ALA A 15 -4.95 4.28 0.39
C ALA A 15 -3.90 5.30 -0.10
N GLN A 16 -4.33 6.48 -0.51
CA GLN A 16 -3.48 7.65 -0.75
C GLN A 16 -3.97 8.76 0.19
N ILE A 17 -3.09 9.36 0.98
CA ILE A 17 -3.45 10.41 1.94
C ILE A 17 -2.51 11.60 1.73
N ALA A 18 -3.05 12.73 1.30
CA ALA A 18 -2.32 13.99 1.27
C ALA A 18 -2.15 14.52 2.71
N ILE A 19 -0.93 14.88 3.09
CA ILE A 19 -0.59 15.39 4.43
C ILE A 19 -0.11 16.85 4.39
N LYS A 20 -0.28 17.54 5.51
CA LYS A 20 0.22 18.90 5.77
C LYS A 20 1.56 18.87 6.51
N ASP A 21 2.19 20.04 6.60
CA ASP A 21 3.39 20.27 7.41
C ASP A 21 3.22 19.73 8.86
N PRO A 22 4.24 19.05 9.42
CA PRO A 22 4.16 18.52 10.77
C PRO A 22 4.04 19.61 11.86
N LEU A 23 3.06 19.45 12.73
CA LEU A 23 2.91 20.23 13.96
C LEU A 23 3.79 19.60 15.06
N ILE A 24 4.82 20.33 15.50
CA ILE A 24 5.77 19.84 16.50
C ILE A 24 5.12 19.91 17.90
N ILE A 25 4.98 18.77 18.57
CA ILE A 25 4.50 18.68 19.97
C ILE A 25 5.68 18.54 20.93
N SER A 26 6.70 17.77 20.55
CA SER A 26 7.99 17.69 21.26
C SER A 26 9.11 17.29 20.30
N SER A 27 10.35 17.20 20.80
CA SER A 27 11.50 16.68 20.04
C SER A 27 11.32 15.25 19.51
N SER A 28 10.41 14.47 20.10
CA SER A 28 10.13 13.07 19.73
C SER A 28 8.67 12.80 19.33
N LEU A 29 7.81 13.83 19.24
CA LEU A 29 6.41 13.68 18.85
C LEU A 29 5.97 14.81 17.91
N LEU A 30 5.46 14.41 16.75
CA LEU A 30 4.80 15.27 15.78
C LEU A 30 3.31 14.89 15.68
N ASN A 31 2.45 15.85 15.36
CA ASN A 31 1.15 15.57 14.75
C ASN A 31 1.22 15.97 13.27
N ILE A 32 0.79 15.09 12.37
CA ILE A 32 0.79 15.32 10.93
C ILE A 32 -0.67 15.33 10.47
N PRO A 33 -1.28 16.52 10.28
CA PRO A 33 -2.67 16.62 9.86
C PRO A 33 -2.86 16.21 8.41
N PHE A 34 -3.98 15.58 8.09
CA PHE A 34 -4.35 15.30 6.70
C PHE A 34 -4.81 16.60 6.01
N VAL A 35 -4.65 16.67 4.69
CA VAL A 35 -5.34 17.66 3.86
C VAL A 35 -6.83 17.28 3.82
N HIS A 36 -7.72 18.26 3.98
CA HIS A 36 -9.16 18.01 4.15
C HIS A 36 -9.84 17.71 2.82
N ASN A 37 -10.59 16.59 2.75
CA ASN A 37 -11.19 16.03 1.53
C ASN A 37 -10.20 15.62 0.42
N ASP A 38 -8.91 15.48 0.74
CA ASP A 38 -7.86 15.07 -0.20
C ASP A 38 -7.21 13.76 0.24
N GLY A 39 -6.99 12.86 -0.72
CA GLY A 39 -6.73 11.45 -0.48
C GLY A 39 -7.97 10.54 -0.56
N THR A 40 -7.71 9.27 -0.86
CA THR A 40 -8.68 8.23 -1.18
C THR A 40 -8.34 6.89 -0.54
N LEU A 41 -9.36 6.05 -0.37
CA LEU A 41 -9.26 4.63 -0.06
C LEU A 41 -10.11 3.87 -1.09
N ILE A 42 -9.46 3.10 -1.97
CA ILE A 42 -10.09 2.46 -3.13
C ILE A 42 -9.75 0.97 -3.13
N SER A 43 -10.74 0.11 -3.35
CA SER A 43 -10.54 -1.34 -3.44
C SER A 43 -9.65 -1.76 -4.61
N GLU A 44 -8.79 -2.75 -4.37
CA GLU A 44 -8.05 -3.43 -5.43
C GLU A 44 -9.01 -4.27 -6.31
N PRO A 45 -8.74 -4.44 -7.62
CA PRO A 45 -9.69 -5.07 -8.54
C PRO A 45 -10.16 -6.48 -8.13
N GLY A 46 -11.46 -6.61 -7.87
CA GLY A 46 -12.09 -7.89 -7.46
C GLY A 46 -11.94 -8.25 -5.97
N TYR A 47 -11.55 -7.28 -5.14
CA TYR A 47 -11.71 -7.36 -3.68
C TYR A 47 -13.16 -7.05 -3.26
N GLU A 48 -13.62 -7.65 -2.15
CA GLU A 48 -14.98 -7.43 -1.60
C GLU A 48 -15.00 -7.31 -0.06
N PRO A 49 -15.82 -6.40 0.52
CA PRO A 49 -16.71 -5.48 -0.18
C PRO A 49 -15.93 -4.37 -0.92
N SER A 50 -16.43 -3.97 -2.09
CA SER A 50 -15.92 -2.81 -2.81
C SER A 50 -16.09 -1.52 -1.98
N VAL A 51 -15.03 -0.72 -1.90
CA VAL A 51 -14.98 0.61 -1.27
C VAL A 51 -14.39 1.58 -2.29
N ASP A 52 -15.02 2.73 -2.43
CA ASP A 52 -14.45 3.92 -3.09
C ASP A 52 -14.76 5.11 -2.18
N ALA A 53 -13.77 5.52 -1.40
CA ALA A 53 -13.94 6.48 -0.32
C ALA A 53 -12.92 7.61 -0.37
N LYS A 54 -13.30 8.78 0.13
CA LYS A 54 -12.40 9.91 0.38
C LYS A 54 -12.14 10.10 1.86
N PHE A 55 -10.91 10.48 2.20
CA PHE A 55 -10.59 10.91 3.56
C PHE A 55 -11.11 12.33 3.78
N ILE A 56 -11.97 12.51 4.79
CA ILE A 56 -12.54 13.81 5.15
C ILE A 56 -11.54 14.60 5.98
N HIS A 57 -11.04 13.97 7.05
CA HIS A 57 -9.98 14.49 7.90
C HIS A 57 -9.27 13.34 8.63
N GLY A 58 -8.12 13.63 9.23
CA GLY A 58 -7.36 12.69 10.06
C GLY A 58 -6.04 13.31 10.51
N SER A 59 -5.29 12.58 11.32
CA SER A 59 -3.89 12.90 11.61
C SER A 59 -3.10 11.67 12.04
N ASP A 60 -1.79 11.71 11.85
CA ASP A 60 -0.81 10.80 12.46
C ASP A 60 -0.13 11.44 13.66
N PHE A 61 0.02 10.69 14.75
CA PHE A 61 0.89 11.04 15.88
C PHE A 61 2.23 10.31 15.77
N LEU A 62 3.05 10.75 14.80
CA LEU A 62 4.37 10.19 14.53
C LEU A 62 5.31 10.42 15.72
N ARG A 63 5.76 9.32 16.33
CA ARG A 63 6.69 9.31 17.47
C ARG A 63 8.03 8.73 17.07
N ARG A 64 9.13 9.44 17.37
CA ARG A 64 10.51 8.94 17.20
C ARG A 64 10.94 8.12 18.42
N ASP A 65 11.51 6.94 18.21
CA ASP A 65 12.12 6.15 19.28
C ASP A 65 13.41 6.84 19.81
N PRO A 66 13.82 6.61 21.06
CA PRO A 66 14.96 7.31 21.67
C PRO A 66 16.32 7.08 21.00
N ASP A 67 16.46 5.99 20.23
CA ASP A 67 17.67 5.66 19.45
C ASP A 67 17.66 6.27 18.02
N GLY A 68 16.53 6.87 17.61
CA GLY A 68 16.33 7.43 16.27
C GLY A 68 16.24 6.39 15.13
N GLN A 69 16.25 5.08 15.41
CA GLN A 69 16.24 4.04 14.38
C GLN A 69 14.83 3.82 13.79
N TRP A 70 13.80 4.07 14.58
CA TRP A 70 12.41 3.84 14.19
C TRP A 70 11.54 5.05 14.52
N VAL A 71 10.46 5.18 13.75
CA VAL A 71 9.25 5.88 14.21
C VAL A 71 8.10 4.91 14.42
N LYS A 72 7.21 5.26 15.34
CA LYS A 72 5.90 4.64 15.53
C LYS A 72 4.84 5.59 14.97
N LEU A 73 3.89 5.05 14.22
CA LEU A 73 2.76 5.79 13.65
C LEU A 73 1.49 5.44 14.44
N GLU A 74 0.65 6.44 14.72
CA GLU A 74 -0.63 6.29 15.41
C GLU A 74 -1.67 7.18 14.70
N VAL A 75 -2.42 6.57 13.78
CA VAL A 75 -3.36 7.27 12.91
C VAL A 75 -4.80 7.01 13.30
N THR A 76 -5.59 8.08 13.34
CA THR A 76 -7.05 8.01 13.26
C THR A 76 -7.57 9.05 12.28
N SER A 77 -8.49 8.62 11.42
CA SER A 77 -9.09 9.38 10.34
C SER A 77 -10.55 8.96 10.12
N VAL A 78 -11.31 9.83 9.47
CA VAL A 78 -12.69 9.58 9.04
C VAL A 78 -12.73 9.60 7.51
N ALA A 79 -13.19 8.51 6.91
CA ALA A 79 -13.43 8.40 5.48
C ALA A 79 -14.94 8.30 5.17
N ARG A 80 -15.31 8.71 3.96
CA ARG A 80 -16.67 8.60 3.41
C ARG A 80 -16.63 7.89 2.07
N ASP A 81 -17.35 6.78 1.98
CA ASP A 81 -17.57 6.02 0.74
C ASP A 81 -18.58 6.72 -0.19
N ILE A 82 -18.53 6.44 -1.49
CA ILE A 82 -19.46 6.97 -2.51
C ILE A 82 -20.94 6.68 -2.20
N SER A 83 -21.25 5.62 -1.44
CA SER A 83 -22.60 5.34 -0.92
C SER A 83 -23.09 6.35 0.14
N GLY A 84 -22.23 7.27 0.59
CA GLY A 84 -22.46 8.15 1.73
C GLY A 84 -22.11 7.52 3.08
N ALA A 85 -21.73 6.24 3.11
CA ALA A 85 -21.34 5.55 4.34
C ALA A 85 -20.08 6.18 4.96
N MET A 86 -20.15 6.46 6.26
CA MET A 86 -19.02 6.93 7.06
C MET A 86 -18.28 5.73 7.67
N MET A 87 -16.95 5.80 7.70
CA MET A 87 -16.11 4.84 8.41
C MET A 87 -14.96 5.56 9.12
N ARG A 88 -14.61 5.09 10.32
CA ARG A 88 -13.31 5.40 10.92
C ARG A 88 -12.27 4.49 10.30
N PHE A 89 -11.19 5.09 9.83
CA PHE A 89 -9.97 4.43 9.38
C PHE A 89 -8.89 4.72 10.42
N SER A 90 -8.25 3.68 10.94
CA SER A 90 -7.16 3.84 11.90
C SER A 90 -6.06 2.83 11.63
N TYR A 91 -4.82 3.21 11.91
CA TYR A 91 -3.70 2.26 11.88
C TYR A 91 -2.66 2.58 12.93
N ASN A 92 -1.91 1.55 13.31
CA ASN A 92 -0.65 1.68 14.03
C ASN A 92 0.46 1.11 13.14
N GLY A 93 1.65 1.67 13.18
CA GLY A 93 2.74 1.22 12.30
C GLY A 93 4.14 1.54 12.78
N VAL A 94 5.10 1.06 12.00
CA VAL A 94 6.54 1.34 12.17
C VAL A 94 7.14 1.76 10.83
N VAL A 95 8.14 2.64 10.87
CA VAL A 95 8.97 3.00 9.72
C VAL A 95 10.45 3.00 10.13
N ASP A 96 11.29 2.41 9.30
CA ASP A 96 12.74 2.40 9.44
C ASP A 96 13.33 3.77 9.01
N MET A 97 14.10 4.41 9.91
CA MET A 97 14.67 5.74 9.69
C MET A 97 16.00 5.73 8.91
N ALA A 98 16.59 4.55 8.64
CA ALA A 98 17.76 4.40 7.79
C ALA A 98 17.43 4.43 6.28
N GLY A 99 16.16 4.17 5.92
CA GLY A 99 15.67 4.18 4.54
C GLY A 99 15.45 5.59 3.96
N GLU A 100 14.98 5.63 2.71
CA GLU A 100 14.58 6.87 2.02
C GLU A 100 13.40 7.55 2.72
N GLU A 101 12.51 6.76 3.33
CA GLU A 101 11.41 7.20 4.20
C GLU A 101 11.94 8.05 5.37
N GLY A 102 13.06 7.66 5.95
CA GLY A 102 13.73 8.42 7.01
C GLY A 102 14.19 9.80 6.54
N LYS A 103 14.53 9.96 5.25
CA LYS A 103 14.88 11.26 4.67
C LYS A 103 13.66 12.18 4.61
N VAL A 104 12.52 11.65 4.16
CA VAL A 104 11.24 12.37 4.15
C VAL A 104 10.84 12.80 5.56
N ILE A 105 10.95 11.89 6.55
CA ILE A 105 10.56 12.13 7.95
C ILE A 105 11.52 13.10 8.68
N ARG A 106 12.73 13.32 8.17
CA ARG A 106 13.65 14.37 8.63
C ARG A 106 13.46 15.71 7.92
N GLY A 107 12.87 15.73 6.72
CA GLY A 107 12.83 16.90 5.85
C GLY A 107 14.13 17.13 5.07
N ASP A 108 14.89 16.06 4.78
CA ASP A 108 16.14 16.15 4.03
C ASP A 108 15.84 16.72 2.61
N ALA A 109 16.52 17.80 2.19
CA ALA A 109 16.19 18.55 0.98
C ALA A 109 16.37 17.80 -0.37
N ASN A 110 16.88 16.56 -0.33
CA ASN A 110 17.00 15.64 -1.48
C ASN A 110 16.08 14.41 -1.35
N ALA A 111 15.09 14.44 -0.45
CA ALA A 111 14.06 13.42 -0.34
C ALA A 111 13.20 13.36 -1.62
N THR A 112 12.86 12.14 -2.06
CA THR A 112 12.08 11.88 -3.27
C THR A 112 11.00 10.84 -3.00
N THR A 113 10.12 10.58 -3.97
CA THR A 113 9.16 9.46 -3.92
C THR A 113 9.88 8.15 -3.58
N THR A 114 9.46 7.47 -2.51
CA THR A 114 10.14 6.31 -1.96
C THR A 114 9.61 4.98 -2.54
N GLY A 115 10.31 3.89 -2.24
CA GLY A 115 9.86 2.53 -2.53
C GLY A 115 8.84 2.03 -1.51
N PHE A 116 8.28 0.84 -1.73
CA PHE A 116 7.58 0.10 -0.67
C PHE A 116 8.56 -0.81 0.07
N GLY A 117 8.29 -1.06 1.36
CA GLY A 117 8.97 -2.09 2.14
C GLY A 117 9.63 -1.66 3.45
N ASN A 118 9.78 -0.34 3.69
CA ASN A 118 10.39 0.18 4.92
C ASN A 118 9.36 0.72 5.92
N ALA A 119 8.11 0.93 5.49
CA ALA A 119 6.97 1.31 6.32
C ALA A 119 5.93 0.16 6.34
N PHE A 120 5.50 -0.24 7.55
CA PHE A 120 4.47 -1.27 7.73
C PHE A 120 3.42 -0.86 8.78
N VAL A 121 2.15 -1.16 8.48
CA VAL A 121 0.99 -0.75 9.28
C VAL A 121 0.00 -1.90 9.49
N GLN A 122 -0.68 -1.91 10.64
CA GLN A 122 -1.90 -2.69 10.89
C GLN A 122 -3.12 -1.77 10.83
N ILE A 123 -4.04 -2.01 9.89
CA ILE A 123 -5.23 -1.17 9.67
C ILE A 123 -6.45 -1.77 10.38
N ARG A 124 -7.31 -0.91 10.91
CA ARG A 124 -8.61 -1.26 11.52
C ARG A 124 -9.69 -0.31 11.01
N PHE A 125 -10.87 -0.87 10.73
CA PHE A 125 -12.06 -0.18 10.25
C PHE A 125 -13.17 -0.25 11.30
N GLU A 126 -13.91 0.83 11.48
CA GLU A 126 -15.13 0.87 12.30
C GLU A 126 -16.23 1.64 11.54
N THR A 127 -17.41 1.05 11.39
CA THR A 127 -18.56 1.62 10.66
C THR A 127 -19.85 0.88 11.02
N ASP A 128 -21.01 1.53 10.95
CA ASP A 128 -22.32 0.89 11.08
C ASP A 128 -23.04 0.64 9.74
N ALA A 129 -22.41 0.96 8.61
CA ALA A 129 -22.97 0.70 7.29
C ALA A 129 -23.05 -0.82 7.02
N PRO A 130 -24.24 -1.44 6.83
CA PRO A 130 -24.37 -2.90 6.80
C PRO A 130 -23.55 -3.60 5.72
N GLY A 131 -23.41 -2.99 4.53
CA GLY A 131 -22.58 -3.53 3.44
C GLY A 131 -21.07 -3.49 3.70
N LEU A 132 -20.62 -2.65 4.63
CA LEU A 132 -19.21 -2.47 4.99
C LEU A 132 -18.87 -3.02 6.38
N LYS A 133 -19.85 -3.50 7.17
CA LYS A 133 -19.64 -3.97 8.55
C LYS A 133 -18.61 -5.10 8.65
N VAL A 134 -18.55 -5.96 7.63
CA VAL A 134 -17.56 -7.05 7.49
C VAL A 134 -16.10 -6.56 7.37
N LEU A 135 -15.85 -5.27 7.16
CA LEU A 135 -14.51 -4.69 7.22
C LEU A 135 -13.94 -4.65 8.64
N GLN A 136 -14.79 -4.59 9.67
CA GLN A 136 -14.36 -4.58 11.06
C GLN A 136 -13.83 -5.96 11.50
N ASP A 137 -14.43 -7.03 10.98
CA ASP A 137 -14.21 -8.42 11.41
C ASP A 137 -13.00 -9.08 10.71
N LYS A 138 -12.20 -8.27 9.99
CA LYS A 138 -11.07 -8.68 9.16
C LYS A 138 -9.78 -8.04 9.64
N LEU A 139 -8.67 -8.78 9.54
CA LEU A 139 -7.33 -8.27 9.82
C LEU A 139 -6.68 -7.74 8.54
N TYR A 140 -6.12 -6.53 8.62
CA TYR A 140 -5.40 -5.90 7.50
C TYR A 140 -3.99 -5.49 7.90
N VAL A 141 -3.08 -5.64 6.94
CA VAL A 141 -1.73 -5.08 6.99
C VAL A 141 -1.45 -4.32 5.70
N GLY A 142 -0.62 -3.28 5.77
CA GLY A 142 -0.21 -2.51 4.60
C GLY A 142 1.28 -2.23 4.60
N SER A 143 1.85 -2.08 3.40
CA SER A 143 3.16 -1.47 3.22
C SER A 143 2.99 -0.05 2.69
N GLY A 144 3.70 0.89 3.29
CA GLY A 144 3.65 2.31 2.95
C GLY A 144 4.82 2.77 2.08
N ARG A 145 4.64 3.93 1.44
CA ARG A 145 5.67 4.76 0.84
C ARG A 145 5.27 6.24 0.90
N PHE A 146 6.23 7.14 0.70
CA PHE A 146 5.94 8.54 0.41
C PHE A 146 5.96 8.78 -1.10
N VAL A 147 5.02 9.59 -1.59
CA VAL A 147 5.02 10.16 -2.93
C VAL A 147 5.23 11.66 -2.79
N ILE A 148 6.27 12.15 -3.46
CA ILE A 148 6.71 13.54 -3.49
C ILE A 148 6.70 13.98 -4.95
N GLU A 149 5.95 15.04 -5.23
CA GLU A 149 5.84 15.72 -6.52
C GLU A 149 5.97 17.24 -6.27
N GLU A 150 6.46 17.97 -7.26
CA GLU A 150 6.63 19.43 -7.18
C GLU A 150 5.27 20.15 -7.08
N ASP A 151 5.22 21.25 -6.33
CA ASP A 151 4.00 22.05 -6.03
C ASP A 151 2.79 21.28 -5.47
N ARG A 152 2.98 20.05 -4.95
CA ARG A 152 1.91 19.18 -4.45
C ARG A 152 2.14 18.81 -2.98
N PRO A 153 1.07 18.60 -2.17
CA PRO A 153 1.23 18.03 -0.83
C PRO A 153 1.92 16.66 -0.90
N VAL A 154 2.75 16.33 0.09
CA VAL A 154 3.28 14.98 0.22
C VAL A 154 2.12 14.01 0.41
N ILE A 155 2.14 12.90 -0.32
CA ILE A 155 1.13 11.84 -0.23
C ILE A 155 1.77 10.63 0.44
N VAL A 156 1.19 10.12 1.53
CA VAL A 156 1.51 8.76 2.00
C VAL A 156 0.60 7.77 1.29
N GLU A 157 1.21 6.81 0.57
CA GLU A 157 0.49 5.75 -0.14
C GLU A 157 0.71 4.41 0.54
N TYR A 158 -0.38 3.68 0.80
CA TYR A 158 -0.37 2.33 1.35
C TYR A 158 -1.01 1.33 0.39
N LYS A 159 -0.28 0.25 0.09
CA LYS A 159 -0.88 -0.98 -0.47
C LYS A 159 -1.30 -1.88 0.68
N ILE A 160 -2.62 -2.04 0.84
CA ILE A 160 -3.26 -2.72 1.96
C ILE A 160 -3.75 -4.10 1.51
N SER A 161 -3.53 -5.12 2.33
CA SER A 161 -3.98 -6.50 2.10
C SER A 161 -4.79 -7.05 3.27
N GLU A 162 -5.82 -7.83 2.97
CA GLU A 162 -6.53 -8.66 3.94
C GLU A 162 -5.70 -9.90 4.26
N VAL A 163 -5.54 -10.22 5.54
CA VAL A 163 -4.84 -11.42 6.01
C VAL A 163 -5.81 -12.61 6.00
N LYS A 164 -5.50 -13.64 5.21
CA LYS A 164 -6.33 -14.86 5.05
C LYS A 164 -5.57 -16.14 5.36
N THR A 165 -6.30 -17.24 5.49
CA THR A 165 -5.69 -18.58 5.51
C THR A 165 -5.33 -19.04 4.09
N SER A 166 -4.24 -19.80 3.95
CA SER A 166 -3.85 -20.40 2.67
C SER A 166 -4.95 -21.27 2.01
N LEU A 167 -5.87 -21.84 2.81
CA LEU A 167 -6.94 -22.72 2.32
C LEU A 167 -7.97 -21.97 1.46
N THR A 168 -8.28 -20.72 1.79
CA THR A 168 -9.31 -19.93 1.10
C THR A 168 -8.95 -19.66 -0.37
N LEU A 169 -7.65 -19.50 -0.68
CA LEU A 169 -7.18 -19.33 -2.07
C LEU A 169 -7.28 -20.63 -2.88
N ILE A 170 -6.91 -21.76 -2.27
CA ILE A 170 -6.99 -23.09 -2.91
C ILE A 170 -8.42 -23.41 -3.33
N GLN A 171 -9.41 -23.04 -2.50
CA GLN A 171 -10.82 -23.31 -2.78
C GLN A 171 -11.40 -22.43 -3.90
N LYS A 172 -10.93 -21.18 -4.04
CA LYS A 172 -11.29 -20.29 -5.18
C LYS A 172 -10.62 -20.74 -6.49
N ALA A 173 -9.39 -21.26 -6.43
CA ALA A 173 -8.71 -21.85 -7.59
C ALA A 173 -9.35 -23.17 -8.05
N ALA A 174 -9.72 -24.05 -7.11
CA ALA A 174 -10.35 -25.33 -7.44
C ALA A 174 -11.77 -25.20 -8.04
N SER A 175 -12.45 -24.08 -7.81
CA SER A 175 -13.82 -23.85 -8.27
C SER A 175 -13.94 -23.12 -9.62
N SER A 176 -12.85 -22.51 -10.13
CA SER A 176 -12.80 -21.98 -11.50
C SER A 176 -12.49 -23.07 -12.55
N VAL A 177 -11.81 -24.15 -12.17
CA VAL A 177 -11.52 -25.31 -13.04
C VAL A 177 -12.75 -26.23 -13.16
N ARG A 178 -13.83 -25.70 -13.75
CA ARG A 178 -14.96 -26.54 -14.22
C ARG A 178 -14.63 -27.10 -15.60
N VAL A 179 -14.14 -28.35 -15.62
CA VAL A 179 -14.06 -29.14 -16.86
C VAL A 179 -15.46 -29.24 -17.48
N PRO A 180 -15.65 -28.96 -18.78
CA PRO A 180 -16.95 -29.17 -19.43
C PRO A 180 -17.41 -30.61 -19.28
N ARG A 181 -18.67 -30.82 -18.86
CA ARG A 181 -19.27 -32.17 -18.83
C ARG A 181 -19.44 -32.69 -20.25
N ALA A 182 -18.50 -33.53 -20.69
CA ALA A 182 -18.64 -34.30 -21.92
C ALA A 182 -19.92 -35.16 -21.86
N PHE A 183 -20.68 -35.14 -22.95
CA PHE A 183 -22.03 -35.73 -22.99
C PHE A 183 -21.93 -37.23 -23.30
N ASN A 184 -21.83 -38.07 -22.27
CA ASN A 184 -21.70 -39.52 -22.43
C ASN A 184 -22.96 -40.15 -23.06
N ARG A 185 -22.93 -40.35 -24.38
CA ARG A 185 -23.73 -41.36 -25.09
C ARG A 185 -22.82 -42.56 -25.40
N PRO A 186 -23.20 -43.79 -25.01
CA PRO A 186 -22.54 -44.99 -25.52
C PRO A 186 -23.02 -45.26 -26.96
N LEU A 187 -22.08 -45.40 -27.89
CA LEU A 187 -22.31 -46.07 -29.17
C LEU A 187 -21.36 -47.27 -29.26
N TYR A 188 -21.94 -48.44 -29.46
CA TYR A 188 -21.25 -49.73 -29.53
C TYR A 188 -21.06 -50.10 -31.00
N ASN A 189 -19.92 -50.73 -31.34
CA ASN A 189 -19.67 -51.42 -32.63
C ASN A 189 -19.63 -50.48 -33.89
N GLN A 190 -18.73 -50.62 -34.88
CA GLN A 190 -18.08 -51.82 -35.44
C GLN A 190 -16.71 -51.55 -36.12
N LEU A 191 -15.96 -52.65 -36.29
CA LEU A 191 -15.00 -52.97 -37.37
C LEU A 191 -13.66 -52.22 -37.51
N SER A 192 -12.68 -53.00 -37.96
CA SER A 192 -11.34 -52.64 -38.47
C SER A 192 -11.12 -53.48 -39.76
N PRO A 193 -9.94 -53.53 -40.41
CA PRO A 193 -8.76 -52.65 -40.36
C PRO A 193 -8.27 -52.22 -41.76
N ARG A 194 -7.27 -51.32 -41.86
CA ARG A 194 -6.14 -51.47 -42.81
C ARG A 194 -4.99 -50.49 -42.53
N SER A 195 -3.85 -50.78 -43.16
CA SER A 195 -2.52 -50.22 -42.89
C SER A 195 -2.00 -49.35 -44.04
N THR A 196 -1.21 -48.31 -43.71
CA THR A 196 -0.02 -47.95 -44.50
C THR A 196 1.03 -47.23 -43.64
N LEU A 197 2.30 -47.43 -43.99
CA LEU A 197 3.46 -46.67 -43.50
C LEU A 197 3.62 -45.38 -44.32
N ILE A 198 4.35 -44.39 -43.78
CA ILE A 198 5.24 -43.47 -44.50
C ILE A 198 6.16 -42.76 -43.48
N GLU A 199 7.33 -42.29 -43.94
CA GLU A 199 8.48 -41.89 -43.12
C GLU A 199 8.55 -40.38 -42.79
N ALA A 200 9.57 -39.99 -42.03
CA ALA A 200 9.90 -38.60 -41.69
C ALA A 200 11.18 -38.10 -42.39
N PRO A 201 11.34 -36.78 -42.55
CA PRO A 201 12.56 -36.10 -42.09
C PRO A 201 12.23 -34.87 -41.22
N LYS A 202 12.93 -34.50 -40.15
CA LYS A 202 14.38 -34.26 -39.91
C LYS A 202 14.96 -32.94 -40.47
N THR A 203 14.93 -31.89 -39.62
CA THR A 203 16.06 -30.96 -39.30
C THR A 203 16.63 -30.00 -40.38
N PRO A 204 17.48 -28.98 -40.06
CA PRO A 204 17.60 -28.09 -38.88
C PRO A 204 17.86 -26.59 -39.28
N VAL A 205 18.71 -25.87 -38.51
CA VAL A 205 19.32 -24.51 -38.71
C VAL A 205 18.44 -23.33 -38.25
N ARG A 206 18.78 -22.41 -37.33
CA ARG A 206 20.02 -21.94 -36.61
C ARG A 206 20.71 -20.69 -37.18
N SER A 207 20.33 -19.53 -36.66
CA SER A 207 21.04 -18.23 -36.80
C SER A 207 21.36 -17.63 -35.41
N SER A 208 21.81 -16.37 -35.34
CA SER A 208 22.47 -15.77 -34.15
C SER A 208 22.59 -14.23 -34.24
N LEU A 209 23.12 -13.58 -33.17
CA LEU A 209 23.60 -12.17 -33.10
C LEU A 209 22.49 -11.10 -32.99
N SER A 210 22.69 -9.91 -32.41
CA SER A 210 23.71 -9.30 -31.51
C SER A 210 23.10 -8.01 -30.89
N LEU A 211 23.20 -7.73 -29.58
CA LEU A 211 24.26 -6.98 -28.85
C LEU A 211 24.39 -5.47 -29.19
N GLN A 212 24.71 -4.64 -28.17
CA GLN A 212 24.81 -3.15 -28.13
C GLN A 212 23.48 -2.36 -28.16
N GLY A 213 23.24 -1.28 -27.40
CA GLY A 213 23.94 -0.73 -26.22
C GLY A 213 24.45 0.73 -26.35
N TYR A 214 23.83 1.70 -25.64
CA TYR A 214 24.28 3.10 -25.52
C TYR A 214 23.92 3.72 -24.13
N ALA A 215 24.45 4.90 -23.81
CA ALA A 215 24.58 5.42 -22.43
C ALA A 215 24.18 6.90 -22.22
N LEU A 216 24.26 7.35 -20.96
CA LEU A 216 23.97 8.71 -20.42
C LEU A 216 24.92 9.81 -20.93
N PRO A 217 24.51 11.10 -20.83
CA PRO A 217 24.88 11.96 -19.68
C PRO A 217 23.61 12.55 -18.99
N CYS A 218 23.59 13.55 -18.10
CA CYS A 218 24.59 14.53 -17.60
C CYS A 218 24.28 15.03 -16.16
N LEU A 219 24.91 16.14 -15.73
CA LEU A 219 24.68 16.94 -14.51
C LEU A 219 23.95 18.28 -14.89
N HIS A 220 23.53 19.23 -14.02
CA HIS A 220 24.11 19.77 -12.76
C HIS A 220 23.15 20.75 -12.02
N HIS A 221 23.59 21.28 -10.85
CA HIS A 221 22.92 22.28 -9.97
C HIS A 221 21.63 21.80 -9.26
N LEU A 222 21.25 22.29 -8.06
CA LEU A 222 21.76 23.39 -7.21
C LEU A 222 21.83 22.94 -5.73
N SER A 223 22.61 23.62 -4.88
CA SER A 223 22.70 23.30 -3.44
C SER A 223 23.09 24.50 -2.58
N GLN A 224 22.18 24.99 -1.72
CA GLN A 224 22.44 25.97 -0.65
C GLN A 224 21.26 26.08 0.32
N LEU A 225 21.48 26.73 1.47
CA LEU A 225 20.51 27.03 2.55
C LEU A 225 19.97 25.81 3.32
N PHE A 226 20.71 25.37 4.34
CA PHE A 226 20.18 25.18 5.71
C PHE A 226 21.35 25.05 6.71
N ASP A 227 21.84 26.21 7.17
CA ASP A 227 22.67 26.32 8.38
C ASP A 227 22.33 27.63 9.07
N LEU A 228 21.82 27.53 10.31
CA LEU A 228 21.80 28.59 11.33
C LEU A 228 21.26 28.00 12.63
N SER A 229 22.14 27.80 13.61
CA SER A 229 21.79 27.30 14.94
C SER A 229 21.88 28.38 16.02
N SER A 230 20.98 28.27 17.01
CA SER A 230 21.06 28.86 18.36
C SER A 230 20.75 30.37 18.57
N GLN A 231 20.43 30.69 19.84
CA GLN A 231 20.04 31.99 20.45
C GLN A 231 18.56 32.42 20.24
N SER A 232 17.80 32.88 21.26
CA SER A 232 17.93 32.77 22.73
C SER A 232 16.58 33.07 23.43
N THR A 233 16.45 32.70 24.72
CA THR A 233 15.66 33.31 25.84
C THR A 233 14.77 34.55 25.54
N ASP A 234 13.56 34.78 26.10
CA ASP A 234 12.93 34.26 27.34
C ASP A 234 11.37 34.50 27.35
N PRO A 235 10.56 34.33 28.45
CA PRO A 235 9.26 33.66 28.31
C PRO A 235 7.97 34.41 28.78
N ILE A 236 6.84 33.67 28.71
CA ILE A 236 5.54 33.84 29.41
C ILE A 236 4.65 35.04 29.00
N HIS A 237 3.48 34.71 28.43
CA HIS A 237 2.22 35.08 29.10
C HIS A 237 1.11 34.06 28.81
N ALA A 238 0.45 33.57 29.87
CA ALA A 238 -0.78 32.80 29.75
C ALA A 238 -2.00 33.73 29.84
N SER A 239 -3.07 33.38 29.12
CA SER A 239 -4.39 34.02 29.21
C SER A 239 -5.45 32.93 29.31
N GLN A 240 -6.30 33.01 30.35
CA GLN A 240 -7.43 32.11 30.53
C GLN A 240 -8.59 32.54 29.62
N VAL A 241 -9.30 31.56 29.05
CA VAL A 241 -10.62 31.79 28.43
C VAL A 241 -11.66 31.13 29.32
N VAL A 242 -12.53 31.95 29.90
CA VAL A 242 -13.73 31.49 30.61
C VAL A 242 -14.85 31.34 29.58
N TYR A 243 -15.52 30.19 29.58
CA TYR A 243 -16.78 30.01 28.86
C TYR A 243 -17.96 30.17 29.82
N SER A 244 -18.95 30.93 29.37
CA SER A 244 -20.27 31.15 29.96
C SER A 244 -21.35 30.62 29.03
#